data_AF-A0A5D4SJA7-F1
#
_entry.id   AF-A0A5D4SJA7-F1
#
_cell.length_a   1.000
_cell.length_b   1.000
_cell.length_c   1.000
_cell.angle_alpha   90.00
_cell.angle_beta   90.00
_cell.angle_gamma   90.00
#
_symmetry.space_group_name_H-M   'P 1'
#
loop_
_entity.id
_entity.type
_entity.pdbx_description
1 polymer ?
#
loop_
_entity_poly.entity_id
_entity_poly.type
_entity_poly.pdbx_seq_one_letter_code
_entity_poly.pdbx_strand_id
1 'polypeptide(L)'
;MYKKRLMLPVSLAFAISAAGCSGIDDASSPAPEDSQQEETTVPADQNAETGAEENEAEADGIEENSTEEDNSQSGSTQKAEDVIGKVKEQLKMENAILPSSFPLKEGTHLSASIEEDKTDSYQVTFYQTNEVVPVNDPSLTPDGDAPVVAVFKAHIKTAADNDQELFPPMSVDDEIPAEMAIDLGHDIKGMGEGAAGHKYLSWKEGNWILQISSVSEDQMDDQAVARQMVDYLESHYLPAPHDDGRIKVHYRQGGNEVENDIYWEDGERIYELQTKKVPLEALEMAVSIK
;
A
#
# COMPACT_ATOMS: atom_id res chain seq x y z
N MET A 1 -39.67 34.38 26.64
CA MET A 1 -40.60 33.62 25.77
C MET A 1 -40.03 32.24 25.56
N TYR A 2 -40.57 31.24 26.24
CA TYR A 2 -40.15 29.84 26.13
C TYR A 2 -40.70 29.22 24.84
N LYS A 3 -39.85 28.59 24.03
CA LYS A 3 -40.28 27.61 23.02
C LYS A 3 -39.69 26.26 23.38
N LYS A 4 -40.52 25.43 24.02
CA LYS A 4 -40.34 23.99 24.16
C LYS A 4 -40.28 23.37 22.77
N ARG A 5 -39.24 22.57 22.49
CA ARG A 5 -39.27 21.59 21.39
C ARG A 5 -39.36 20.20 22.01
N LEU A 6 -40.41 19.53 21.58
CA LEU A 6 -40.92 18.24 22.02
C LEU A 6 -40.04 17.13 21.42
N MET A 7 -39.46 16.28 22.26
CA MET A 7 -38.88 15.00 21.84
C MET A 7 -39.99 13.98 21.64
N LEU A 8 -39.94 13.26 20.52
CA LEU A 8 -40.78 12.10 20.24
C LEU A 8 -39.85 10.90 19.97
N PRO A 9 -39.88 9.83 20.78
CA PRO A 9 -39.17 8.60 20.49
C PRO A 9 -40.01 7.73 19.53
N VAL A 10 -39.42 7.35 18.39
CA VAL A 10 -39.99 6.35 17.49
C VAL A 10 -39.40 4.99 17.88
N SER A 11 -40.16 4.22 18.64
CA SER A 11 -39.89 2.81 18.91
C SER A 11 -40.29 1.99 17.68
N LEU A 12 -39.32 1.33 17.03
CA LEU A 12 -39.56 0.39 15.94
C LEU A 12 -39.61 -1.03 16.52
N ALA A 13 -40.80 -1.63 16.57
CA ALA A 13 -41.00 -3.01 16.98
C ALA A 13 -40.91 -3.93 15.75
N PHE A 14 -39.96 -4.85 15.75
CA PHE A 14 -39.88 -5.97 14.81
C PHE A 14 -40.82 -7.09 15.25
N ALA A 15 -41.78 -7.45 14.40
CA ALA A 15 -42.60 -8.65 14.56
C ALA A 15 -42.08 -9.74 13.63
N ILE A 16 -41.66 -10.86 14.21
CA ILE A 16 -41.27 -12.09 13.52
C ILE A 16 -42.54 -12.91 13.26
N SER A 17 -42.81 -13.24 12.01
CA SER A 17 -43.80 -14.26 11.65
C SER A 17 -43.12 -15.37 10.86
N ALA A 18 -42.93 -16.51 11.53
CA ALA A 18 -42.64 -17.78 10.92
C ALA A 18 -43.95 -18.42 10.44
N ALA A 19 -43.98 -18.87 9.18
CA ALA A 19 -44.97 -19.81 8.68
C ALA A 19 -44.24 -20.86 7.84
N GLY A 20 -44.28 -22.11 8.31
CA GLY A 20 -43.94 -23.30 7.53
C GLY A 20 -45.20 -24.04 7.06
N CYS A 21 -44.95 -25.27 6.57
CA CYS A 21 -45.83 -26.27 5.92
C CYS A 21 -45.93 -26.11 4.40
N SER A 22 -45.29 -26.97 3.59
CA SER A 22 -45.44 -28.43 3.36
C SER A 22 -46.41 -28.72 2.19
N GLY A 23 -46.00 -29.64 1.31
CA GLY A 23 -46.85 -30.17 0.23
C GLY A 23 -46.04 -30.62 -0.98
N ILE A 24 -45.99 -31.94 -1.17
CA ILE A 24 -45.20 -32.74 -2.11
C ILE A 24 -46.05 -33.16 -3.34
N ASP A 25 -45.40 -33.81 -4.33
CA ASP A 25 -45.92 -34.58 -5.49
C ASP A 25 -46.03 -33.83 -6.84
N ASP A 26 -45.63 -34.35 -8.02
CA ASP A 26 -44.84 -35.52 -8.43
C ASP A 26 -44.57 -35.40 -9.95
N ALA A 27 -43.55 -36.13 -10.42
CA ALA A 27 -43.34 -36.72 -11.74
C ALA A 27 -43.24 -35.86 -13.02
N SER A 28 -42.05 -35.87 -13.62
CA SER A 28 -41.81 -36.57 -14.90
C SER A 28 -40.32 -36.62 -15.26
N SER A 29 -39.75 -37.82 -15.26
CA SER A 29 -38.55 -38.20 -16.03
C SER A 29 -39.02 -38.84 -17.36
N PRO A 30 -38.20 -38.93 -18.43
CA PRO A 30 -37.15 -39.94 -18.45
C PRO A 30 -35.81 -39.52 -19.10
N ALA A 31 -34.76 -40.23 -18.69
CA ALA A 31 -33.47 -40.37 -19.37
C ALA A 31 -33.59 -41.14 -20.71
N PRO A 32 -32.49 -41.26 -21.47
CA PRO A 32 -31.79 -42.54 -21.41
C PRO A 32 -30.26 -42.43 -21.29
N GLU A 33 -29.68 -43.52 -20.76
CA GLU A 33 -28.26 -43.89 -20.68
C GLU A 33 -27.68 -44.28 -22.05
N ASP A 34 -26.35 -44.12 -22.20
CA ASP A 34 -25.37 -45.20 -22.46
C ASP A 34 -24.19 -44.67 -23.30
N SER A 35 -22.97 -44.83 -22.79
CA SER A 35 -21.78 -45.23 -23.57
C SER A 35 -20.59 -45.49 -22.65
N GLN A 36 -19.93 -46.60 -22.96
CA GLN A 36 -18.99 -47.36 -22.15
C GLN A 36 -17.53 -46.86 -22.23
N GLN A 37 -16.74 -47.46 -21.34
CA GLN A 37 -15.28 -47.47 -21.20
C GLN A 37 -14.49 -47.61 -22.50
N GLU A 38 -13.27 -47.06 -22.51
CA GLU A 38 -12.10 -47.87 -22.89
C GLU A 38 -10.81 -47.36 -22.23
N GLU A 39 -9.98 -48.34 -21.90
CA GLU A 39 -8.74 -48.30 -21.15
C GLU A 39 -7.56 -48.34 -22.13
N THR A 40 -6.36 -48.06 -21.61
CA THR A 40 -5.06 -48.72 -21.91
C THR A 40 -3.95 -47.98 -22.67
N THR A 41 -2.77 -48.09 -22.04
CA THR A 41 -1.39 -48.27 -22.54
C THR A 41 -0.46 -47.08 -22.83
N VAL A 42 0.50 -46.93 -21.91
CA VAL A 42 1.93 -46.62 -22.15
C VAL A 42 2.61 -47.83 -22.84
N PRO A 43 3.71 -47.65 -23.60
CA PRO A 43 5.03 -47.90 -23.00
C PRO A 43 6.19 -47.01 -23.51
N ALA A 44 7.34 -47.21 -22.86
CA ALA A 44 8.58 -46.43 -22.81
C ALA A 44 9.66 -46.80 -23.87
N ASP A 45 10.68 -45.94 -23.98
CA ASP A 45 12.13 -46.23 -24.21
C ASP A 45 12.90 -44.89 -23.99
N GLN A 46 13.83 -44.66 -23.07
CA GLN A 46 15.17 -45.22 -22.74
C GLN A 46 16.30 -45.03 -23.79
N ASN A 47 17.25 -44.12 -23.48
CA ASN A 47 18.73 -44.24 -23.53
C ASN A 47 19.34 -42.85 -23.19
N ALA A 48 20.17 -42.59 -22.16
CA ALA A 48 21.56 -43.00 -21.85
C ALA A 48 22.53 -42.74 -23.04
N GLU A 49 23.73 -42.16 -22.94
CA GLU A 49 24.68 -41.90 -21.84
C GLU A 49 25.86 -41.03 -22.37
N THR A 50 26.71 -40.52 -21.46
CA THR A 50 28.17 -40.18 -21.60
C THR A 50 28.56 -38.91 -22.37
N GLY A 51 29.56 -38.09 -22.01
CA GLY A 51 30.65 -38.08 -21.00
C GLY A 51 31.46 -36.77 -21.24
N ALA A 52 31.89 -36.04 -20.22
CA ALA A 52 33.17 -36.14 -19.49
C ALA A 52 34.23 -35.10 -19.96
N GLU A 53 35.10 -34.72 -19.01
CA GLU A 53 36.34 -33.91 -19.09
C GLU A 53 36.17 -32.40 -18.91
N GLU A 54 36.39 -31.84 -17.72
CA GLU A 54 37.66 -31.61 -16.98
C GLU A 54 38.64 -30.66 -17.70
N ASN A 55 38.87 -29.50 -17.08
CA ASN A 55 40.22 -28.97 -16.89
C ASN A 55 40.24 -27.98 -15.72
N GLU A 56 41.01 -28.36 -14.70
CA GLU A 56 41.54 -27.49 -13.65
C GLU A 56 42.59 -26.54 -14.24
N ALA A 57 42.64 -25.30 -13.75
CA ALA A 57 43.90 -24.59 -13.49
C ALA A 57 43.62 -23.37 -12.60
N GLU A 58 44.16 -23.40 -11.38
CA GLU A 58 44.35 -22.25 -10.50
C GLU A 58 45.34 -21.23 -11.10
N ALA A 59 45.13 -19.94 -10.83
CA ALA A 59 46.09 -19.05 -10.14
C ALA A 59 45.69 -17.56 -10.24
N ASP A 60 45.33 -17.01 -9.08
CA ASP A 60 45.82 -15.78 -8.44
C ASP A 60 46.06 -14.49 -9.26
N GLY A 61 45.47 -13.36 -8.80
CA GLY A 61 45.87 -12.01 -9.25
C GLY A 61 44.82 -10.89 -9.18
N ILE A 62 44.54 -10.41 -7.96
CA ILE A 62 44.20 -9.05 -7.49
C ILE A 62 43.91 -7.91 -8.51
N GLU A 63 42.75 -7.27 -8.27
CA GLU A 63 42.32 -5.85 -8.45
C GLU A 63 42.54 -5.12 -9.79
N GLU A 64 41.44 -4.64 -10.41
CA GLU A 64 41.07 -3.21 -10.41
C GLU A 64 39.71 -2.96 -11.09
N ASN A 65 38.80 -2.38 -10.32
CA ASN A 65 37.90 -1.28 -10.66
C ASN A 65 37.33 -1.17 -12.10
N SER A 66 36.04 -1.45 -12.24
CA SER A 66 35.15 -0.67 -13.11
C SER A 66 33.75 -0.71 -12.53
N THR A 67 33.44 0.33 -11.77
CA THR A 67 32.08 0.79 -11.45
C THR A 67 31.32 1.01 -12.75
N GLU A 68 30.41 0.10 -13.07
CA GLU A 68 29.32 0.36 -13.99
C GLU A 68 28.29 1.21 -13.24
N GLU A 69 28.53 2.53 -13.25
CA GLU A 69 27.50 3.51 -12.96
C GLU A 69 26.47 3.46 -14.09
N ASP A 70 25.33 2.86 -13.80
CA ASP A 70 24.14 2.98 -14.62
C ASP A 70 23.67 4.44 -14.57
N ASN A 71 24.15 5.20 -15.55
CA ASN A 71 23.85 6.61 -15.76
C ASN A 71 22.39 6.76 -16.22
N SER A 72 21.48 6.73 -15.25
CA SER A 72 20.12 7.25 -15.40
C SER A 72 20.19 8.77 -15.49
N GLN A 73 20.52 9.24 -16.70
CA GLN A 73 20.60 10.64 -17.07
C GLN A 73 19.20 11.28 -17.05
N SER A 74 18.81 11.87 -15.91
CA SER A 74 17.69 12.83 -15.84
C SER A 74 18.23 14.25 -15.97
N GLY A 75 17.67 14.99 -16.93
CA GLY A 75 18.16 16.29 -17.40
C GLY A 75 18.17 17.40 -16.34
N SER A 76 19.00 18.41 -16.60
CA SER A 76 19.20 19.64 -15.84
C SER A 76 17.89 20.29 -15.35
N THR A 77 17.52 19.92 -14.13
CA THR A 77 16.35 20.28 -13.34
C THR A 77 16.89 20.51 -11.92
N GLN A 78 16.39 21.49 -11.15
CA GLN A 78 16.69 21.51 -9.70
C GLN A 78 16.45 20.11 -9.17
N LYS A 79 17.49 19.46 -8.65
CA LYS A 79 17.38 18.06 -8.29
C LYS A 79 16.45 17.94 -7.08
N ALA A 80 15.71 16.83 -6.96
CA ALA A 80 14.78 16.63 -5.84
C ALA A 80 15.49 16.88 -4.50
N GLU A 81 16.75 16.48 -4.40
CA GLU A 81 17.64 16.70 -3.26
C GLU A 81 17.81 18.19 -2.89
N ASP A 82 17.86 19.10 -3.86
CA ASP A 82 17.98 20.54 -3.60
C ASP A 82 16.70 21.07 -2.94
N VAL A 83 15.54 20.58 -3.37
CA VAL A 83 14.24 20.96 -2.80
C VAL A 83 14.15 20.43 -1.37
N ILE A 84 14.48 19.16 -1.16
CA ILE A 84 14.48 18.54 0.18
C ILE A 84 15.45 19.26 1.12
N GLY A 85 16.67 19.57 0.67
CA GLY A 85 17.63 20.35 1.44
C GLY A 85 17.07 21.71 1.88
N LYS A 86 16.47 22.46 0.94
CA LYS A 86 15.84 23.76 1.22
C LYS A 86 14.66 23.68 2.18
N VAL A 87 13.87 22.59 2.12
CA VAL A 87 12.79 22.37 3.08
C VAL A 87 13.37 22.12 4.47
N LYS A 88 14.34 21.19 4.60
CA LYS A 88 14.99 20.89 5.89
C LYS A 88 15.65 22.11 6.52
N GLU A 89 16.30 22.97 5.73
CA GLU A 89 16.90 24.23 6.20
C GLU A 89 15.88 25.24 6.74
N GLN A 90 14.64 25.20 6.25
CA GLN A 90 13.57 26.12 6.66
C GLN A 90 12.74 25.61 7.84
N LEU A 91 12.69 24.28 8.05
CA LEU A 91 11.97 23.69 9.17
C LEU A 91 12.60 24.06 10.52
N LYS A 92 11.76 24.40 11.49
CA LYS A 92 12.17 24.62 12.89
C LYS A 92 12.52 23.33 13.62
N MET A 93 12.03 22.20 13.14
CA MET A 93 12.33 20.90 13.74
C MET A 93 13.74 20.46 13.34
N GLU A 94 14.60 20.33 14.34
CA GLU A 94 15.93 19.76 14.17
C GLU A 94 15.84 18.28 13.74
N ASN A 95 16.71 17.87 12.81
CA ASN A 95 16.75 16.51 12.27
C ASN A 95 15.43 16.03 11.65
N ALA A 96 14.64 16.94 11.06
CA ALA A 96 13.45 16.57 10.31
C ALA A 96 13.80 15.56 9.19
N ILE A 97 13.00 14.50 9.09
CA ILE A 97 13.09 13.51 8.03
C ILE A 97 12.06 13.81 6.95
N LEU A 98 12.38 13.52 5.70
CA LEU A 98 11.48 13.72 4.56
C LEU A 98 11.70 12.61 3.54
N PRO A 99 10.67 12.27 2.72
CA PRO A 99 10.90 11.49 1.52
C PRO A 99 11.96 12.15 0.65
N SER A 100 12.86 11.36 0.08
CA SER A 100 13.95 11.85 -0.76
C SER A 100 13.86 11.42 -2.23
N SER A 101 12.89 10.56 -2.55
CA SER A 101 12.53 10.17 -3.92
C SER A 101 11.06 10.47 -4.16
N PHE A 102 10.71 10.91 -5.38
CA PHE A 102 9.33 11.21 -5.76
C PHE A 102 9.04 10.75 -7.20
N PRO A 103 7.88 10.13 -7.44
CA PRO A 103 7.45 9.68 -8.77
C PRO A 103 6.91 10.88 -9.57
N LEU A 104 7.79 11.53 -10.33
CA LEU A 104 7.46 12.71 -11.14
C LEU A 104 7.28 12.35 -12.62
N LYS A 105 6.40 13.08 -13.31
CA LYS A 105 6.29 12.99 -14.76
C LYS A 105 7.56 13.52 -15.42
N GLU A 106 7.97 12.91 -16.53
CA GLU A 106 9.11 13.38 -17.31
C GLU A 106 8.97 14.87 -17.67
N GLY A 107 10.07 15.61 -17.54
CA GLY A 107 10.12 17.05 -17.83
C GLY A 107 9.45 17.95 -16.79
N THR A 108 9.02 17.40 -15.65
CA THR A 108 8.49 18.19 -14.53
C THR A 108 9.50 18.33 -13.39
N HIS A 109 9.22 19.24 -12.45
CA HIS A 109 10.08 19.59 -11.34
C HIS A 109 9.36 19.35 -10.01
N LEU A 110 10.13 19.04 -8.96
CA LEU A 110 9.62 19.03 -7.59
C LEU A 110 9.61 20.45 -7.02
N SER A 111 8.60 20.77 -6.25
CA SER A 111 8.62 21.90 -5.31
C SER A 111 7.84 21.55 -4.04
N ALA A 112 7.83 22.45 -3.06
CA ALA A 112 7.17 22.20 -1.78
C ALA A 112 6.65 23.48 -1.12
N SER A 113 5.60 23.34 -0.30
CA SER A 113 5.16 24.34 0.67
C SER A 113 5.19 23.75 2.08
N ILE A 114 5.54 24.56 3.06
CA ILE A 114 5.55 24.22 4.49
C ILE A 114 4.30 24.85 5.11
N GLU A 115 3.29 24.02 5.37
CA GLU A 115 1.98 24.44 5.88
C GLU A 115 1.97 24.55 7.41
N GLU A 116 2.79 23.74 8.08
CA GLU A 116 3.03 23.80 9.51
C GLU A 116 4.53 23.70 9.79
N ASP A 117 5.00 24.58 10.68
CA ASP A 117 6.43 24.71 11.00
C ASP A 117 6.62 25.06 12.48
N LYS A 118 6.57 24.04 13.33
CA LYS A 118 6.85 24.13 14.77
C LYS A 118 8.06 23.26 15.10
N THR A 119 8.57 23.39 16.33
CA THR A 119 9.72 22.61 16.80
C THR A 119 9.37 21.14 17.08
N ASP A 120 8.09 20.86 17.30
CA ASP A 120 7.53 19.55 17.67
C ASP A 120 6.59 18.97 16.61
N SER A 121 6.18 19.76 15.61
CA SER A 121 5.39 19.30 14.46
C SER A 121 5.72 20.06 13.17
N TYR A 122 5.54 19.41 12.03
CA TYR A 122 5.58 20.03 10.71
C TYR A 122 4.67 19.33 9.71
N GLN A 123 4.28 20.08 8.67
CA GLN A 123 3.56 19.56 7.52
C GLN A 123 4.16 20.18 6.25
N VAL A 124 4.58 19.33 5.32
CA VAL A 124 5.12 19.71 4.02
C VAL A 124 4.24 19.11 2.92
N THR A 125 3.79 19.94 2.00
CA THR A 125 3.10 19.50 0.78
C THR A 125 4.09 19.58 -0.37
N PHE A 126 4.27 18.47 -1.09
CA PHE A 126 5.12 18.36 -2.27
C PHE A 126 4.29 18.45 -3.54
N TYR A 127 4.79 19.20 -4.51
CA TYR A 127 4.09 19.48 -5.77
C TYR A 127 4.95 19.10 -6.96
N GLN A 128 4.26 18.77 -8.06
CA GLN A 128 4.85 18.62 -9.37
C GLN A 128 4.57 19.87 -10.19
N THR A 129 5.61 20.54 -10.70
CA THR A 129 5.48 21.79 -11.45
C THR A 129 6.09 21.65 -12.85
N ASN A 130 5.56 22.40 -13.82
CA ASN A 130 6.08 22.41 -15.21
C ASN A 130 7.34 23.28 -15.37
N GLU A 131 7.61 24.15 -14.39
CA GLU A 131 8.79 25.00 -14.32
C GLU A 131 9.40 24.88 -12.93
N VAL A 132 10.64 25.34 -12.76
CA VAL A 132 11.29 25.37 -11.45
C VAL A 132 10.61 26.45 -10.58
N VAL A 133 9.89 26.01 -9.55
CA VAL A 133 9.22 26.89 -8.58
C VAL A 133 9.94 26.81 -7.23
N PRO A 134 10.29 27.94 -6.59
CA PRO A 134 10.92 27.93 -5.27
C PRO A 134 10.04 27.29 -4.18
N VAL A 135 10.68 26.71 -3.16
CA VAL A 135 9.99 26.26 -1.94
C VAL A 135 9.26 27.45 -1.30
N ASN A 136 8.04 27.23 -0.83
CA ASN A 136 7.15 28.24 -0.25
C ASN A 136 6.75 29.37 -1.21
N ASP A 137 6.81 29.15 -2.53
CA ASP A 137 6.25 30.10 -3.48
C ASP A 137 4.72 30.25 -3.26
N PRO A 138 4.15 31.46 -3.27
CA PRO A 138 2.72 31.69 -3.01
C PRO A 138 1.76 31.00 -4.00
N SER A 139 2.25 30.54 -5.15
CA SER A 139 1.46 29.76 -6.11
C SER A 139 1.23 28.30 -5.69
N LEU A 140 2.01 27.80 -4.73
CA LEU A 140 1.94 26.43 -4.24
C LEU A 140 0.91 26.33 -3.12
N THR A 141 -0.34 26.08 -3.49
CA THR A 141 -1.44 25.81 -2.55
C THR A 141 -2.04 24.43 -2.81
N PRO A 142 -2.49 23.70 -1.77
CA PRO A 142 -3.07 22.36 -1.95
C PRO A 142 -4.30 22.31 -2.86
N ASP A 143 -5.07 23.40 -2.91
CA ASP A 143 -6.25 23.57 -3.77
C ASP A 143 -5.94 24.29 -5.09
N GLY A 144 -4.66 24.53 -5.38
CA GLY A 144 -4.19 25.25 -6.57
C GLY A 144 -4.07 24.38 -7.83
N ASP A 145 -3.48 24.95 -8.88
CA ASP A 145 -3.32 24.27 -10.17
C ASP A 145 -2.16 23.25 -10.17
N ALA A 146 -1.17 23.42 -9.29
CA ALA A 146 -0.02 22.53 -9.20
C ALA A 146 -0.42 21.17 -8.58
N PRO A 147 -0.25 20.04 -9.28
CA PRO A 147 -0.61 18.74 -8.73
C PRO A 147 0.19 18.41 -7.47
N VAL A 148 -0.51 18.07 -6.39
CA VAL A 148 0.08 17.52 -5.17
C VAL A 148 0.61 16.12 -5.47
N VAL A 149 1.88 15.88 -5.14
CA VAL A 149 2.54 14.58 -5.22
C VAL A 149 2.38 13.82 -3.91
N ALA A 150 2.63 14.49 -2.79
CA ALA A 150 2.50 13.92 -1.47
C ALA A 150 2.32 15.02 -0.40
N VAL A 151 1.71 14.65 0.71
CA VAL A 151 1.73 15.43 1.95
C VAL A 151 2.49 14.61 2.98
N PHE A 152 3.48 15.22 3.62
CA PHE A 152 4.25 14.58 4.68
C PHE A 152 4.13 15.37 5.98
N LYS A 153 3.80 14.68 7.07
CA LYS A 153 3.60 15.27 8.40
C LYS A 153 4.44 14.54 9.44
N ALA A 154 4.81 15.28 10.46
CA ALA A 154 5.30 14.72 11.70
C ALA A 154 4.78 15.52 12.88
N HIS A 155 4.43 14.86 13.98
CA HIS A 155 4.03 15.52 15.22
C HIS A 155 4.27 14.63 16.43
N ILE A 156 4.41 15.25 17.60
CA ILE A 156 4.41 14.49 18.85
C ILE A 156 3.02 13.93 19.08
N LYS A 157 2.95 12.64 19.38
CA LYS A 157 1.75 11.92 19.75
C LYS A 157 1.07 12.58 20.95
N THR A 158 -0.21 12.86 20.79
CA THR A 158 -1.07 13.50 21.79
C THR A 158 -2.29 12.66 22.10
N ALA A 159 -3.07 13.04 23.11
CA ALA A 159 -4.35 12.37 23.39
C ALA A 159 -5.42 12.57 22.29
N ALA A 160 -5.19 13.46 21.32
CA ALA A 160 -6.06 13.61 20.15
C ALA A 160 -5.76 12.55 19.08
N ASP A 161 -4.54 11.99 19.09
CA ASP A 161 -4.16 10.87 18.26
C ASP A 161 -4.79 9.62 18.87
N ASN A 162 -5.77 9.07 18.17
CA ASN A 162 -6.47 7.88 18.62
C ASN A 162 -5.73 6.65 18.12
N ASP A 163 -5.00 5.98 19.01
CA ASP A 163 -4.25 4.76 18.69
C ASP A 163 -5.13 3.68 18.07
N GLN A 164 -6.40 3.58 18.45
CA GLN A 164 -7.31 2.59 17.84
C GLN A 164 -7.76 2.98 16.43
N GLU A 165 -7.66 4.25 16.06
CA GLU A 165 -7.98 4.73 14.72
C GLU A 165 -6.77 4.60 13.78
N LEU A 166 -5.60 5.00 14.28
CA LEU A 166 -4.34 4.86 13.58
C LEU A 166 -3.97 3.39 13.50
N PHE A 167 -3.75 2.73 14.64
CA PHE A 167 -3.25 1.36 14.78
C PHE A 167 -4.30 0.43 15.43
N PRO A 168 -5.48 0.21 14.80
CA PRO A 168 -6.43 -0.75 15.31
C PRO A 168 -5.79 -2.14 15.35
N PRO A 169 -6.10 -2.95 16.37
CA PRO A 169 -5.74 -4.36 16.34
C PRO A 169 -6.39 -5.01 15.12
N MET A 170 -5.64 -5.87 14.43
CA MET A 170 -6.11 -6.52 13.21
C MET A 170 -6.00 -8.04 13.36
N SER A 171 -7.00 -8.78 12.85
CA SER A 171 -7.03 -10.25 12.98
C SER A 171 -5.86 -10.95 12.27
N VAL A 172 -5.06 -10.23 11.48
CA VAL A 172 -3.80 -10.74 10.89
C VAL A 172 -2.72 -10.99 11.94
N ASP A 173 -2.89 -10.51 13.17
CA ASP A 173 -2.04 -10.84 14.32
C ASP A 173 -2.31 -12.27 14.86
N ASP A 174 -3.48 -12.83 14.55
CA ASP A 174 -3.89 -14.18 14.95
C ASP A 174 -3.72 -15.19 13.80
N GLU A 175 -4.07 -16.46 14.04
CA GLU A 175 -4.08 -17.48 12.99
C GLU A 175 -5.18 -17.18 11.95
N ILE A 176 -4.76 -16.78 10.74
CA ILE A 176 -5.66 -16.51 9.62
C ILE A 176 -6.41 -17.81 9.22
N PRO A 177 -7.75 -17.84 9.28
CA PRO A 177 -8.53 -18.99 8.82
C PRO A 177 -8.22 -19.34 7.37
N ALA A 178 -8.11 -20.65 7.08
CA ALA A 178 -7.63 -21.15 5.78
C ALA A 178 -8.46 -20.66 4.59
N GLU A 179 -9.76 -20.43 4.79
CA GLU A 179 -10.70 -19.91 3.79
C GLU A 179 -10.51 -18.42 3.47
N MET A 180 -9.86 -17.66 4.36
CA MET A 180 -9.54 -16.24 4.16
C MET A 180 -8.07 -16.03 3.80
N ALA A 181 -7.24 -17.07 3.91
CA ALA A 181 -5.82 -17.00 3.64
C ALA A 181 -5.53 -16.87 2.13
N ILE A 182 -4.78 -15.84 1.78
CA ILE A 182 -4.31 -15.58 0.41
C ILE A 182 -2.78 -15.59 0.43
N ASP A 183 -2.19 -16.42 -0.42
CA ASP A 183 -0.74 -16.47 -0.58
C ASP A 183 -0.23 -15.25 -1.35
N LEU A 184 0.62 -14.46 -0.71
CA LEU A 184 1.23 -13.25 -1.25
C LEU A 184 2.67 -13.46 -1.71
N GLY A 185 3.20 -14.69 -1.66
CA GLY A 185 4.60 -14.98 -1.94
C GLY A 185 5.47 -14.73 -0.70
N HIS A 186 6.77 -15.06 -0.80
CA HIS A 186 7.76 -14.77 0.26
C HIS A 186 7.37 -15.30 1.66
N ASP A 187 6.65 -16.43 1.72
CA ASP A 187 6.06 -17.01 2.94
C ASP A 187 5.09 -16.07 3.69
N ILE A 188 4.63 -15.00 3.03
CA ILE A 188 3.66 -14.03 3.54
C ILE A 188 2.24 -14.45 3.11
N LYS A 189 1.33 -14.43 4.08
CA LYS A 189 -0.10 -14.66 3.86
C LYS A 189 -0.89 -13.41 4.21
N GLY A 190 -1.80 -13.04 3.33
CA GLY A 190 -2.82 -12.05 3.59
C GLY A 190 -4.13 -12.69 4.02
N MET A 191 -4.95 -11.90 4.71
CA MET A 191 -6.33 -12.21 5.05
C MET A 191 -7.25 -11.39 4.14
N GLY A 192 -8.02 -12.09 3.30
CA GLY A 192 -9.04 -11.51 2.44
C GLY A 192 -10.42 -11.51 3.10
N GLU A 193 -11.08 -10.37 3.14
CA GLU A 193 -12.39 -10.18 3.75
C GLU A 193 -13.31 -9.33 2.86
N GLY A 194 -14.63 -9.50 3.04
CA GLY A 194 -15.64 -8.69 2.37
C GLY A 194 -16.66 -8.14 3.35
N ALA A 195 -16.89 -6.83 3.36
CA ALA A 195 -17.85 -6.19 4.24
C ALA A 195 -18.43 -4.92 3.61
N ALA A 196 -19.75 -4.71 3.78
CA ALA A 196 -20.46 -3.49 3.40
C ALA A 196 -20.23 -3.01 1.94
N GLY A 197 -20.05 -3.93 0.99
CA GLY A 197 -19.81 -3.60 -0.43
C GLY A 197 -18.35 -3.30 -0.77
N HIS A 198 -17.42 -3.52 0.18
CA HIS A 198 -15.98 -3.43 -0.02
C HIS A 198 -15.31 -4.79 0.18
N LYS A 199 -14.20 -4.98 -0.51
CA LYS A 199 -13.22 -6.03 -0.25
C LYS A 199 -12.03 -5.43 0.50
N TYR A 200 -11.45 -6.23 1.37
CA TYR A 200 -10.26 -5.89 2.13
C TYR A 200 -9.25 -7.02 1.97
N LEU A 201 -7.99 -6.67 1.77
CA LEU A 201 -6.87 -7.60 1.83
C LEU A 201 -5.83 -7.00 2.77
N SER A 202 -5.61 -7.67 3.90
CA SER A 202 -4.68 -7.21 4.92
C SER A 202 -3.58 -8.22 5.19
N TRP A 203 -2.37 -7.77 5.47
CA TRP A 203 -1.27 -8.64 5.85
C TRP A 203 -0.30 -7.89 6.76
N LYS A 204 0.70 -8.62 7.28
CA LYS A 204 1.69 -8.08 8.21
C LYS A 204 3.09 -8.37 7.70
N GLU A 205 3.96 -7.37 7.80
CA GLU A 205 5.39 -7.47 7.52
C GLU A 205 6.16 -6.76 8.65
N GLY A 206 6.79 -7.54 9.53
CA GLY A 206 7.42 -6.99 10.74
C GLY A 206 6.40 -6.24 11.62
N ASN A 207 6.69 -4.98 11.93
CA ASN A 207 5.80 -4.08 12.68
C ASN A 207 4.82 -3.29 11.78
N TRP A 208 4.76 -3.61 10.49
CA TRP A 208 3.84 -2.97 9.55
C TRP A 208 2.60 -3.82 9.32
N ILE A 209 1.44 -3.19 9.42
CA ILE A 209 0.17 -3.74 8.93
C ILE A 209 -0.17 -3.04 7.62
N LEU A 210 -0.35 -3.82 6.56
CA LEU A 210 -0.72 -3.33 5.25
C LEU A 210 -2.16 -3.74 4.96
N GLN A 211 -2.94 -2.85 4.35
CA GLN A 211 -4.33 -3.11 4.00
C GLN A 211 -4.69 -2.44 2.68
N ILE A 212 -5.18 -3.23 1.73
CA ILE A 212 -5.85 -2.76 0.52
C ILE A 212 -7.35 -2.84 0.73
N SER A 213 -8.07 -1.79 0.33
CA SER A 213 -9.53 -1.76 0.27
C SER A 213 -10.00 -1.30 -1.10
N SER A 214 -11.00 -1.99 -1.65
CA SER A 214 -11.59 -1.69 -2.96
C SER A 214 -13.09 -1.96 -2.94
N VAL A 215 -13.83 -1.39 -3.89
CA VAL A 215 -15.28 -1.67 -4.04
C VAL A 215 -15.46 -3.08 -4.60
N SER A 216 -16.31 -3.89 -3.96
CA SER A 216 -16.47 -5.31 -4.34
C SER A 216 -16.97 -5.51 -5.78
N GLU A 217 -17.83 -4.62 -6.26
CA GLU A 217 -18.41 -4.69 -7.61
C GLU A 217 -17.37 -4.47 -8.72
N ASP A 218 -16.29 -3.72 -8.44
CA ASP A 218 -15.25 -3.43 -9.42
C ASP A 218 -14.37 -4.65 -9.73
N GLN A 219 -14.45 -5.71 -8.91
CA GLN A 219 -13.69 -6.95 -9.07
C GLN A 219 -12.19 -6.72 -9.29
N MET A 220 -11.64 -5.69 -8.64
CA MET A 220 -10.22 -5.39 -8.70
C MET A 220 -9.39 -6.55 -8.16
N ASP A 221 -8.26 -6.82 -8.83
CA ASP A 221 -7.30 -7.84 -8.40
C ASP A 221 -6.38 -7.28 -7.30
N ASP A 222 -6.93 -7.16 -6.09
CA ASP A 222 -6.21 -6.67 -4.91
C ASP A 222 -5.03 -7.60 -4.56
N GLN A 223 -5.14 -8.90 -4.87
CA GLN A 223 -4.09 -9.89 -4.62
C GLN A 223 -2.86 -9.63 -5.49
N ALA A 224 -3.04 -9.32 -6.77
CA ALA A 224 -1.93 -8.95 -7.64
C ALA A 224 -1.21 -7.68 -7.14
N VAL A 225 -1.96 -6.67 -6.70
CA VAL A 225 -1.37 -5.45 -6.13
C VAL A 225 -0.61 -5.76 -4.84
N ALA A 226 -1.17 -6.54 -3.93
CA ALA A 226 -0.50 -6.93 -2.69
C ALA A 226 0.81 -7.70 -2.94
N ARG A 227 0.82 -8.63 -3.91
CA ARG A 227 2.05 -9.34 -4.32
C ARG A 227 3.13 -8.39 -4.81
N GLN A 228 2.78 -7.40 -5.64
CA GLN A 228 3.74 -6.39 -6.09
C GLN A 228 4.33 -5.57 -4.93
N MET A 229 3.51 -5.27 -3.93
CA MET A 229 3.97 -4.57 -2.72
C MET A 229 4.91 -5.45 -1.90
N VAL A 230 4.55 -6.71 -1.64
CA VAL A 230 5.39 -7.68 -0.95
C VAL A 230 6.73 -7.85 -1.68
N ASP A 231 6.70 -8.17 -2.98
CA ASP A 231 7.90 -8.38 -3.79
C ASP A 231 8.86 -7.16 -3.74
N TYR A 232 8.30 -5.94 -3.72
CA TYR A 232 9.10 -4.72 -3.60
C TYR A 232 9.78 -4.60 -2.24
N LEU A 233 9.03 -4.83 -1.16
CA LEU A 233 9.48 -4.66 0.22
C LEU A 233 10.54 -5.67 0.66
N GLU A 234 10.64 -6.81 -0.01
CA GLU A 234 11.69 -7.82 0.22
C GLU A 234 13.12 -7.28 0.02
N SER A 235 13.27 -6.22 -0.79
CA SER A 235 14.56 -5.57 -1.02
C SER A 235 14.58 -4.07 -0.68
N HIS A 236 13.42 -3.51 -0.32
CA HIS A 236 13.24 -2.08 -0.05
C HIS A 236 12.59 -1.88 1.33
N TYR A 237 13.42 -1.58 2.32
CA TYR A 237 12.98 -1.52 3.70
C TYR A 237 12.28 -0.20 4.02
N LEU A 238 11.05 -0.29 4.52
CA LEU A 238 10.36 0.83 5.14
C LEU A 238 11.14 1.32 6.38
N PRO A 239 10.95 2.58 6.80
CA PRO A 239 11.38 3.03 8.12
C PRO A 239 10.86 2.05 9.19
N ALA A 240 11.75 1.61 10.08
CA ALA A 240 11.38 0.67 11.13
C ALA A 240 10.54 1.40 12.20
N PRO A 241 9.25 1.05 12.39
CA PRO A 241 8.45 1.61 13.47
C PRO A 241 8.99 1.14 14.82
N HIS A 242 8.95 2.01 15.82
CA HIS A 242 9.25 1.63 17.20
C HIS A 242 8.24 0.61 17.70
N ASP A 243 6.94 0.95 17.58
CA ASP A 243 5.83 0.08 17.99
C ASP A 243 5.03 -0.35 16.75
N ASP A 244 4.26 0.55 16.16
CA ASP A 244 3.31 0.22 15.10
C ASP A 244 3.52 1.08 13.84
N GLY A 245 3.42 0.42 12.68
CA GLY A 245 3.34 1.04 11.37
C GLY A 245 2.12 0.54 10.61
N ARG A 246 1.51 1.39 9.80
CA ARG A 246 0.39 0.99 8.95
C ARG A 246 0.36 1.70 7.61
N ILE A 247 0.04 0.91 6.59
CA ILE A 247 -0.17 1.36 5.22
C ILE A 247 -1.60 1.02 4.83
N LYS A 248 -2.38 2.05 4.51
CA LYS A 248 -3.73 1.93 3.96
C LYS A 248 -3.70 2.30 2.50
N VAL A 249 -4.21 1.41 1.65
CA VAL A 249 -4.49 1.65 0.25
C VAL A 249 -5.99 1.61 0.06
N HIS A 250 -6.57 2.70 -0.44
CA HIS A 250 -7.99 2.82 -0.68
C HIS A 250 -8.28 3.13 -2.14
N TYR A 251 -8.78 2.14 -2.88
CA TYR A 251 -9.28 2.32 -4.23
C TYR A 251 -10.73 2.78 -4.20
N ARG A 252 -11.00 3.89 -4.89
CA ARG A 252 -12.35 4.39 -5.11
C ARG A 252 -13.06 3.58 -6.19
N GLN A 253 -14.37 3.81 -6.31
CA GLN A 253 -15.19 3.16 -7.33
C GLN A 253 -14.59 3.35 -8.75
N GLY A 254 -14.55 2.26 -9.51
CA GLY A 254 -13.93 2.17 -10.82
C GLY A 254 -12.43 1.84 -10.79
N GLY A 255 -11.78 1.77 -9.63
CA GLY A 255 -10.40 1.29 -9.47
C GLY A 255 -9.29 2.19 -10.03
N ASN A 256 -9.61 3.37 -10.57
CA ASN A 256 -8.64 4.27 -11.22
C ASN A 256 -8.08 5.36 -10.29
N GLU A 257 -8.76 5.62 -9.18
CA GLU A 257 -8.33 6.58 -8.17
C GLU A 257 -7.98 5.81 -6.90
N VAL A 258 -6.84 6.16 -6.30
CA VAL A 258 -6.33 5.53 -5.09
C VAL A 258 -5.88 6.60 -4.11
N GLU A 259 -6.07 6.33 -2.83
CA GLU A 259 -5.54 7.10 -1.71
C GLU A 259 -4.65 6.17 -0.89
N ASN A 260 -3.43 6.62 -0.61
CA ASN A 260 -2.50 5.88 0.24
C ASN A 260 -2.19 6.74 1.46
N ASP A 261 -2.41 6.17 2.63
CA ASP A 261 -2.05 6.76 3.91
C ASP A 261 -1.07 5.82 4.60
N ILE A 262 0.14 6.32 4.86
CA ILE A 262 1.23 5.59 5.50
C ILE A 262 1.56 6.33 6.78
N TYR A 263 1.51 5.66 7.92
CA TYR A 263 1.88 6.26 9.19
C TYR A 263 2.58 5.26 10.09
N TRP A 264 3.53 5.74 10.88
CA TRP A 264 4.28 4.93 11.83
C TRP A 264 4.74 5.76 13.01
N GLU A 265 4.98 5.05 14.11
CA GLU A 265 5.52 5.63 15.34
C GLU A 265 7.04 5.46 15.41
N ASP A 266 7.75 6.52 15.80
CA ASP A 266 9.14 6.47 16.23
C ASP A 266 9.26 7.21 17.57
N GLY A 267 9.32 6.45 18.65
CA GLY A 267 9.21 6.97 20.01
C GLY A 267 7.90 7.73 20.23
N GLU A 268 7.98 9.00 20.64
CA GLU A 268 6.80 9.83 20.89
C GLU A 268 6.27 10.51 19.62
N ARG A 269 6.81 10.22 18.44
CA ARG A 269 6.49 10.92 17.20
C ARG A 269 5.70 10.03 16.25
N ILE A 270 4.65 10.58 15.67
CA ILE A 270 3.92 10.00 14.56
C ILE A 270 4.40 10.69 13.29
N TYR A 271 4.71 9.89 12.27
CA TYR A 271 4.93 10.34 10.91
C TYR A 271 3.77 9.91 10.03
N GLU A 272 3.42 10.74 9.04
CA GLU A 272 2.35 10.46 8.09
C GLU A 272 2.79 10.87 6.67
N LEU A 273 2.63 9.98 5.70
CA LEU A 273 2.77 10.23 4.27
C LEU A 273 1.43 9.93 3.59
N GLN A 274 0.87 10.92 2.92
CA GLN A 274 -0.38 10.81 2.17
C GLN A 274 -0.13 11.07 0.68
N THR A 275 -0.65 10.22 -0.19
CA THR A 275 -0.53 10.42 -1.63
C THR A 275 -1.65 9.76 -2.42
N LYS A 276 -1.93 10.30 -3.61
CA LYS A 276 -2.84 9.71 -4.61
C LYS A 276 -2.12 8.97 -5.74
N LYS A 277 -0.82 8.74 -5.57
CA LYS A 277 0.02 7.92 -6.46
C LYS A 277 -0.32 6.45 -6.30
N VAL A 278 0.10 5.59 -7.23
CA VAL A 278 -0.19 4.15 -7.08
C VAL A 278 0.59 3.56 -5.88
N PRO A 279 0.17 2.40 -5.31
CA PRO A 279 0.76 1.90 -4.07
C PRO A 279 2.28 1.72 -4.12
N LEU A 280 2.82 1.21 -5.23
CA LEU A 280 4.27 1.04 -5.38
C LEU A 280 5.02 2.38 -5.34
N GLU A 281 4.50 3.39 -6.03
CA GLU A 281 5.02 4.76 -6.01
C GLU A 281 4.93 5.39 -4.59
N ALA A 282 3.90 5.05 -3.81
CA ALA A 282 3.78 5.46 -2.41
C ALA A 282 4.85 4.79 -1.52
N LEU A 283 5.12 3.50 -1.74
CA LEU A 283 6.18 2.76 -1.05
C LEU A 283 7.57 3.29 -1.40
N GLU A 284 7.83 3.61 -2.68
CA GLU A 284 9.09 4.24 -3.10
C GLU A 284 9.37 5.54 -2.33
N MET A 285 8.34 6.38 -2.15
CA MET A 285 8.45 7.58 -1.33
C MET A 285 8.74 7.22 0.13
N ALA A 286 7.99 6.28 0.72
CA ALA A 286 8.13 5.88 2.11
C ALA A 286 9.51 5.27 2.44
N VAL A 287 10.03 4.39 1.59
CA VAL A 287 11.36 3.78 1.70
C VAL A 287 12.48 4.83 1.59
N SER A 288 12.26 5.90 0.83
CA SER A 288 13.26 6.96 0.63
C SER A 288 13.41 7.93 1.81
N ILE A 289 12.64 7.76 2.89
CA ILE A 289 12.59 8.71 4.00
C ILE A 289 13.88 8.69 4.81
N LYS A 290 14.46 9.87 5.01
CA LYS A 290 15.71 10.10 5.74
C LYS A 290 15.82 11.54 6.24
#